data_AF-A0AAN6XGZ8-F1
#
_entry.id   AF-A0AAN6XGZ8-F1
#
_cell.length_a   1.000
_cell.length_b   1.000
_cell.length_c   1.000
_cell.angle_alpha   90.00
_cell.angle_beta   90.00
_cell.angle_gamma   90.00
#
_symmetry.space_group_name_H-M   'P 1'
#
loop_
_entity.id
_entity.type
_entity.pdbx_description
1 polymer ?
#
loop_
_entity_poly.entity_id
_entity_poly.type
_entity_poly.pdbx_seq_one_letter_code
_entity_poly.pdbx_strand_id
1 'polypeptide(L)'
;MVQLTEVEDEHFQHAQVGPDEDEEDFTDTDSEISTDSNYDPTAETFADRLAALKDIIPPTARSWVHSKYEATTSTIKSVVTFAGRSAWALSVSAILVGVPWALAYGEDQQFAAMEAEQRMRELGGEIMTSPGQEGASKDPMLGGAGKDELAGLVGAGGGVQQVKAAL
;
A
#
# COMPACT_ATOMS: atom_id res chain seq x y z
N MET A 1 -14.17 -64.35 23.16
CA MET A 1 -13.44 -64.36 21.87
C MET A 1 -14.45 -64.04 20.79
N VAL A 2 -14.16 -63.05 19.94
CA VAL A 2 -15.06 -62.62 18.85
C VAL A 2 -14.49 -63.16 17.55
N GLN A 3 -15.30 -63.83 16.74
CA GLN A 3 -14.91 -64.30 15.41
C GLN A 3 -15.27 -63.22 14.40
N LEU A 4 -14.29 -62.76 13.61
CA LEU A 4 -14.54 -61.91 12.46
C LEU A 4 -14.82 -62.81 11.25
N THR A 5 -15.94 -62.57 10.58
CA THR A 5 -16.26 -63.17 9.27
C THR A 5 -16.11 -62.06 8.25
N GLU A 6 -15.22 -62.27 7.28
CA GLU A 6 -15.05 -61.36 6.15
C GLU A 6 -16.24 -61.54 5.20
N VAL A 7 -16.90 -60.45 4.88
CA VAL A 7 -17.95 -60.40 3.86
C VAL A 7 -17.33 -59.67 2.67
N GLU A 8 -17.08 -60.39 1.58
CA GLU A 8 -16.59 -59.80 0.34
C GLU A 8 -17.71 -58.96 -0.31
N ASP A 9 -17.39 -57.75 -0.75
CA ASP A 9 -18.34 -56.86 -1.42
C ASP A 9 -18.80 -57.45 -2.77
N GLU A 10 -20.11 -57.40 -3.05
CA GLU A 10 -20.72 -57.96 -4.26
C GLU A 10 -20.13 -57.39 -5.57
N HIS A 11 -19.49 -56.22 -5.50
CA HIS A 11 -18.80 -55.58 -6.61
C HIS A 11 -17.49 -56.25 -7.04
N PHE A 12 -16.89 -57.10 -6.20
CA PHE A 12 -15.68 -57.86 -6.55
C PHE A 12 -15.95 -59.19 -7.26
N GLN A 13 -17.21 -59.68 -7.23
CA GLN A 13 -17.58 -60.93 -7.90
C GLN A 13 -17.89 -60.76 -9.38
N HIS A 14 -18.03 -59.52 -9.87
CA HIS A 14 -18.32 -59.27 -11.27
C HIS A 14 -17.01 -59.08 -12.05
N ALA A 15 -16.73 -59.99 -12.99
CA ALA A 15 -15.71 -59.73 -14.01
C ALA A 15 -16.12 -58.47 -14.78
N GLN A 16 -15.22 -57.49 -14.82
CA GLN A 16 -15.41 -56.27 -15.60
C GLN A 16 -15.38 -56.65 -17.08
N VAL A 17 -16.50 -56.50 -17.78
CA VAL A 17 -16.57 -56.69 -19.23
C VAL A 17 -15.83 -55.53 -19.86
N GLY A 18 -14.55 -55.75 -20.19
CA GLY A 18 -13.81 -54.90 -21.11
C GLY A 18 -14.37 -55.07 -22.53
N PRO A 19 -14.19 -54.08 -23.42
CA PRO A 19 -14.50 -54.26 -24.83
C PRO A 19 -13.78 -55.51 -25.36
N ASP A 20 -14.49 -56.38 -26.07
CA ASP A 20 -13.87 -57.48 -26.80
C ASP A 20 -12.99 -56.86 -27.90
N GLU A 21 -11.67 -56.87 -27.70
CA GLU A 21 -10.70 -56.39 -28.68
C GLU A 21 -10.63 -57.39 -29.84
N ASP A 22 -11.48 -57.20 -30.85
CA ASP A 22 -11.27 -57.80 -32.16
C ASP A 22 -9.96 -57.23 -32.73
N GLU A 23 -8.93 -58.08 -32.82
CA GLU A 23 -7.55 -57.75 -33.26
C GLU A 23 -7.46 -57.20 -34.70
N GLU A 24 -8.59 -57.00 -35.38
CA GLU A 24 -8.70 -56.58 -36.79
C GLU A 24 -9.10 -55.10 -36.97
N ASP A 25 -9.42 -54.35 -35.90
CA ASP A 25 -9.68 -52.91 -35.96
C ASP A 25 -8.47 -52.04 -35.58
N PHE A 26 -7.26 -52.57 -35.74
CA PHE A 26 -6.06 -51.74 -35.86
C PHE A 26 -5.90 -51.31 -37.32
N THR A 27 -6.89 -50.56 -37.80
CA THR A 27 -6.74 -49.85 -39.06
C THR A 27 -5.64 -48.81 -38.87
N ASP A 28 -4.54 -49.09 -39.56
CA ASP A 28 -3.39 -48.22 -39.82
C ASP A 28 -3.82 -46.75 -39.86
N THR A 29 -3.66 -46.08 -38.71
CA THR A 29 -3.82 -44.63 -38.64
C THR A 29 -2.56 -44.08 -39.27
N ASP A 30 -2.54 -44.12 -40.60
CA ASP A 30 -1.58 -43.48 -41.48
C ASP A 30 -1.67 -41.98 -41.15
N SER A 31 -0.93 -41.65 -40.10
CA SER A 31 -0.93 -40.36 -39.48
C SER A 31 -0.14 -39.49 -40.43
N GLU A 32 -0.86 -38.92 -41.39
CA GLU A 32 -0.51 -37.70 -42.08
C GLU A 32 -0.18 -36.68 -40.99
N ILE A 33 1.07 -36.70 -40.53
CA ILE A 33 1.63 -35.67 -39.67
C ILE A 33 1.58 -34.41 -40.53
N SER A 34 0.51 -33.65 -40.37
CA SER A 34 0.33 -32.40 -41.08
C SER A 34 1.49 -31.48 -40.70
N THR A 35 2.53 -31.49 -41.53
CA THR A 35 3.63 -30.54 -41.52
C THR A 35 3.17 -29.14 -41.96
N ASP A 36 1.86 -28.93 -42.10
CA ASP A 36 1.23 -27.63 -42.39
C ASP A 36 0.87 -26.86 -41.10
N SER A 37 1.35 -27.32 -39.95
CA SER A 37 1.53 -26.43 -38.79
C SER A 37 2.92 -25.81 -38.88
N ASN A 38 3.09 -24.84 -39.79
CA ASN A 38 4.23 -23.93 -39.73
C ASN A 38 4.07 -23.07 -38.46
N TYR A 39 4.48 -23.65 -37.34
CA TYR A 39 4.43 -23.04 -36.03
C TYR A 39 5.36 -21.84 -36.02
N ASP A 40 4.77 -20.64 -36.13
CA ASP A 40 5.48 -19.37 -36.08
C ASP A 40 5.51 -18.85 -34.62
N PRO A 41 6.66 -18.94 -33.93
CA PRO A 41 6.77 -18.50 -32.54
C PRO A 41 6.66 -16.99 -32.38
N THR A 42 6.68 -16.22 -33.48
CA THR A 42 6.58 -14.76 -33.47
C THR A 42 5.14 -14.23 -33.54
N ALA A 43 4.20 -15.07 -34.01
CA ALA A 43 2.78 -14.72 -34.10
C ALA A 43 1.99 -15.01 -32.81
N GLU A 44 2.65 -15.52 -31.77
CA GLU A 44 2.03 -15.94 -30.51
C GLU A 44 1.84 -14.77 -29.55
N THR A 45 0.69 -14.76 -28.86
CA THR A 45 0.46 -13.84 -27.74
C THR A 45 1.10 -14.39 -26.46
N PHE A 46 1.45 -13.51 -25.51
CA PHE A 46 1.90 -13.95 -24.18
C PHE A 46 0.87 -14.87 -23.48
N ALA A 47 -0.41 -14.66 -23.76
CA ALA A 47 -1.49 -15.53 -23.28
C ALA A 47 -1.41 -16.95 -23.88
N ASP A 48 -1.10 -17.09 -25.18
CA ASP A 48 -0.97 -18.40 -25.84
C ASP A 48 0.24 -19.17 -25.28
N ARG A 49 1.34 -18.46 -25.00
CA ARG A 49 2.51 -19.03 -24.31
C ARG A 49 2.18 -19.49 -22.91
N LEU A 50 1.39 -18.71 -22.16
CA LEU A 50 0.96 -19.09 -20.82
C LEU A 50 -0.01 -20.29 -20.85
N ALA A 51 -0.88 -20.35 -21.85
CA ALA A 51 -1.82 -21.45 -22.06
C ALA A 51 -1.12 -22.75 -22.47
N ALA A 52 -0.12 -22.68 -23.35
CA ALA A 52 0.74 -23.81 -23.70
C ALA A 52 1.52 -24.32 -22.48
N LEU A 53 2.05 -23.40 -21.66
CA LEU A 53 2.76 -23.76 -20.43
C LEU A 53 1.83 -24.41 -19.39
N LYS A 54 0.54 -24.04 -19.35
CA LYS A 54 -0.46 -24.60 -18.43
C LYS A 54 -0.57 -26.13 -18.50
N ASP A 55 -0.38 -26.71 -19.68
CA ASP A 55 -0.54 -28.14 -19.93
C ASP A 55 0.65 -28.97 -19.40
N ILE A 56 1.85 -28.37 -19.38
CA ILE A 56 3.08 -28.97 -18.85
C ILE A 56 3.18 -28.87 -17.31
N ILE A 57 2.36 -28.05 -16.66
CA ILE A 57 2.47 -27.77 -15.23
C ILE A 57 1.84 -28.88 -14.37
N PRO A 58 2.61 -29.51 -13.45
CA PRO A 58 2.10 -30.55 -12.55
C PRO A 58 1.12 -29.99 -11.49
N PRO A 59 0.22 -30.83 -10.92
CA PRO A 59 -0.79 -30.39 -9.96
C PRO A 59 -0.21 -29.73 -8.69
N THR A 60 1.01 -30.11 -8.31
CA THR A 60 1.76 -29.49 -7.19
C THR A 60 2.14 -28.04 -7.45
N ALA A 61 2.44 -27.67 -8.69
CA ALA A 61 2.74 -26.29 -9.06
C ALA A 61 1.47 -25.43 -9.09
N ARG A 62 0.30 -26.01 -9.43
CA ARG A 62 -0.99 -25.30 -9.39
C ARG A 62 -1.38 -24.91 -7.96
N SER A 63 -1.22 -25.82 -6.99
CA SER A 63 -1.50 -25.51 -5.58
C SER A 63 -0.48 -24.54 -4.97
N TRP A 64 0.80 -24.61 -5.40
CA TRP A 64 1.82 -23.66 -4.97
C TRP A 64 1.53 -22.24 -5.47
N VAL A 65 1.18 -22.07 -6.75
CA VAL A 65 0.80 -20.74 -7.28
C VAL A 65 -0.45 -20.20 -6.58
N HIS A 66 -1.47 -21.03 -6.38
CA HIS A 66 -2.68 -20.63 -5.66
C HIS A 66 -2.36 -20.19 -4.23
N SER A 67 -1.54 -20.94 -3.48
CA SER A 67 -1.16 -20.57 -2.12
C SER A 67 -0.37 -19.26 -2.04
N LYS A 68 0.47 -18.95 -3.03
CA LYS A 68 1.18 -17.65 -3.13
C LYS A 68 0.21 -16.51 -3.46
N TYR A 69 -0.72 -16.73 -4.38
CA TYR A 69 -1.74 -15.75 -4.72
C TYR A 69 -2.66 -15.46 -3.52
N GLU A 70 -3.13 -16.51 -2.85
CA GLU A 70 -3.98 -16.40 -1.66
C GLU A 70 -3.24 -15.69 -0.52
N ALA A 71 -1.97 -16.02 -0.27
CA ALA A 71 -1.16 -15.36 0.75
C ALA A 71 -0.95 -13.86 0.45
N THR A 72 -0.71 -13.52 -0.83
CA THR A 72 -0.49 -12.13 -1.24
C THR A 72 -1.80 -11.33 -1.13
N THR A 73 -2.88 -11.85 -1.69
CA THR A 73 -4.19 -11.18 -1.66
C THR A 73 -4.75 -11.06 -0.25
N SER A 74 -4.60 -12.08 0.59
CA SER A 74 -5.00 -12.03 2.00
C SER A 74 -4.18 -11.02 2.80
N THR A 75 -2.88 -10.93 2.56
CA THR A 75 -2.02 -9.90 3.18
C THR A 75 -2.48 -8.50 2.78
N ILE A 76 -2.70 -8.25 1.50
CA ILE A 76 -3.18 -6.94 1.02
C ILE A 76 -4.54 -6.60 1.65
N LYS A 77 -5.49 -7.54 1.64
CA LYS A 77 -6.80 -7.36 2.28
C LYS A 77 -6.65 -7.06 3.77
N SER A 78 -5.77 -7.76 4.48
CA SER A 78 -5.53 -7.51 5.92
C SER A 78 -4.96 -6.12 6.17
N VAL A 79 -4.03 -5.64 5.34
CA VAL A 79 -3.43 -4.32 5.48
C VAL A 79 -4.47 -3.23 5.20
N VAL A 80 -5.25 -3.37 4.12
CA VAL A 80 -6.29 -2.41 3.76
C VAL A 80 -7.38 -2.35 4.83
N THR A 81 -7.84 -3.50 5.32
CA THR A 81 -8.87 -3.55 6.37
C THR A 81 -8.35 -3.04 7.71
N PHE A 82 -7.11 -3.36 8.09
CA PHE A 82 -6.48 -2.82 9.29
C PHE A 82 -6.30 -1.29 9.20
N ALA A 83 -5.80 -0.79 8.07
CA ALA A 83 -5.63 0.65 7.83
C ALA A 83 -6.97 1.39 7.83
N GLY A 84 -8.02 0.81 7.24
CA GLY A 84 -9.35 1.41 7.27
C GLY A 84 -9.90 1.50 8.71
N ARG A 85 -9.73 0.45 9.50
CA ARG A 85 -10.16 0.42 10.91
C ARG A 85 -9.35 1.39 11.78
N SER A 86 -8.04 1.46 11.59
CA SER A 86 -7.19 2.40 12.33
C SER A 86 -7.47 3.84 11.93
N ALA A 87 -7.63 4.14 10.64
CA ALA A 87 -7.98 5.47 10.15
C ALA A 87 -9.36 5.92 10.70
N TRP A 88 -10.34 5.02 10.72
CA TRP A 88 -11.65 5.31 11.31
C TRP A 88 -11.55 5.59 12.82
N ALA A 89 -10.83 4.73 13.56
CA ALA A 89 -10.64 4.93 14.99
C ALA A 89 -9.88 6.23 15.31
N LEU A 90 -8.83 6.55 14.54
CA LEU A 90 -8.07 7.80 14.67
C LEU A 90 -8.94 9.01 14.33
N SER A 91 -9.78 8.93 13.29
CA SER A 91 -10.71 10.00 12.91
C SER A 91 -11.68 10.33 14.04
N VAL A 92 -12.33 9.31 14.63
CA VAL A 92 -13.25 9.50 15.75
C VAL A 92 -12.49 10.00 16.99
N SER A 93 -11.34 9.41 17.30
CA SER A 93 -10.53 9.80 18.46
C SER A 93 -10.02 11.23 18.36
N ALA A 94 -9.62 11.66 17.15
CA ALA A 94 -9.19 13.02 16.89
C ALA A 94 -10.31 14.04 17.09
N ILE A 95 -11.56 13.72 16.75
CA ILE A 95 -12.70 14.62 17.01
C ILE A 95 -12.99 14.68 18.51
N LEU A 96 -12.97 13.53 19.19
CA LEU A 96 -13.31 13.43 20.62
C LEU A 96 -12.32 14.17 21.52
N VAL A 97 -11.03 14.12 21.19
CA VAL A 97 -9.97 14.84 21.93
C VAL A 97 -9.74 16.25 21.38
N GLY A 98 -9.84 16.40 20.05
CA GLY A 98 -9.56 17.66 19.37
C GLY A 98 -10.56 18.76 19.66
N VAL A 99 -11.86 18.45 19.77
CA VAL A 99 -12.88 19.48 20.08
C VAL A 99 -12.68 20.07 21.48
N PRO A 100 -12.57 19.28 22.56
CA PRO A 100 -12.30 19.82 23.90
C PRO A 100 -10.96 20.57 23.97
N TRP A 101 -9.91 20.06 23.32
CA TRP A 101 -8.61 20.71 23.30
C TRP A 101 -8.64 22.05 22.56
N ALA A 102 -9.32 22.12 21.41
CA ALA A 102 -9.47 23.35 20.64
C ALA A 102 -10.21 24.44 21.42
N LEU A 103 -11.23 24.07 22.22
CA LEU A 103 -11.93 25.02 23.08
C LEU A 103 -11.02 25.57 24.18
N ALA A 104 -10.30 24.71 24.89
CA ALA A 104 -9.38 25.12 25.95
C ALA A 104 -8.28 26.06 25.41
N TYR A 105 -7.68 25.73 24.27
CA TYR A 105 -6.65 26.58 23.66
C TYR A 105 -7.21 27.92 23.13
N GLY A 106 -8.46 27.95 22.69
CA GLY A 106 -9.13 29.16 22.25
C GLY A 106 -9.31 30.20 23.36
N GLU A 107 -9.58 29.75 24.59
CA GLU A 107 -9.69 30.62 25.76
C GLU A 107 -8.35 31.29 26.09
N ASP A 108 -7.24 30.53 26.09
CA ASP A 108 -5.90 31.06 26.32
C ASP A 108 -5.52 32.16 25.30
N GLN A 109 -5.92 32.01 24.03
CA GLN A 109 -5.70 33.04 23.01
C GLN A 109 -6.49 34.32 23.27
N GLN A 110 -7.72 34.21 23.79
CA GLN A 110 -8.53 35.38 24.15
C GLN A 110 -7.92 36.13 25.34
N PHE A 111 -7.43 35.40 26.35
CA PHE A 111 -6.71 36.01 27.47
C PHE A 111 -5.41 36.67 27.03
N ALA A 112 -4.61 36.00 26.20
CA ALA A 112 -3.37 36.56 25.66
C ALA A 112 -3.62 37.83 24.82
N ALA A 113 -4.71 37.87 24.04
CA ALA A 113 -5.10 39.06 23.29
C ALA A 113 -5.53 40.21 24.21
N MET A 114 -6.30 39.92 25.26
CA MET A 114 -6.69 40.93 26.26
C MET A 114 -5.49 41.47 27.03
N GLU A 115 -4.53 40.61 27.42
CA GLU A 115 -3.27 41.04 28.05
C GLU A 115 -2.43 41.89 27.10
N ALA A 116 -2.39 41.54 25.81
CA ALA A 116 -1.69 42.34 24.80
C ALA A 116 -2.33 43.73 24.64
N GLU A 117 -3.65 43.85 24.62
CA GLU A 117 -4.34 45.14 24.59
C GLU A 117 -4.08 45.98 25.84
N GLN A 118 -4.10 45.37 27.03
CA GLN A 118 -3.82 46.05 28.28
C GLN A 118 -2.36 46.53 28.32
N ARG A 119 -1.41 45.69 27.92
CA ARG A 119 0.01 46.06 27.81
C ARG A 119 0.24 47.20 26.83
N MET A 120 -0.47 47.22 25.69
CA MET A 120 -0.37 48.34 24.74
C MET A 120 -0.98 49.63 25.29
N ARG A 121 -2.03 49.55 26.12
CA ARG A 121 -2.60 50.71 26.82
C ARG A 121 -1.68 51.22 27.93
N GLU A 122 -0.98 50.33 28.63
CA GLU A 122 0.02 50.70 29.64
C GLU A 122 1.25 51.36 28.99
N LEU A 123 1.81 50.74 27.95
CA LEU A 123 2.94 51.32 27.19
C LEU A 123 2.56 52.62 26.48
N GLY A 124 1.37 52.70 25.89
CA GLY A 124 0.87 53.92 25.25
C GLY A 124 0.55 55.03 26.27
N GLY A 125 0.06 54.67 27.44
CA GLY A 125 -0.15 55.57 28.57
C GLY A 125 1.15 56.12 29.11
N GLU A 126 2.15 55.27 29.34
CA GLU A 126 3.47 55.67 29.85
C GLU A 126 4.21 56.62 28.88
N ILE A 127 4.07 56.43 27.56
CA ILE A 127 4.59 57.35 26.55
C ILE A 127 3.86 58.71 26.57
N MET A 128 2.56 58.74 26.91
CA MET A 128 1.77 59.98 26.96
C MET A 128 1.81 60.70 28.32
N THR A 129 2.08 59.99 29.42
CA THR A 129 2.14 60.55 30.79
C THR A 129 3.57 60.79 31.27
N SER A 130 4.60 60.39 30.51
CA SER A 130 5.97 60.82 30.78
C SER A 130 6.10 62.33 30.48
N PRO A 131 6.33 63.18 31.50
CA PRO A 131 6.43 64.61 31.29
C PRO A 131 7.81 64.91 30.68
N GLY A 132 7.82 65.21 29.39
CA GLY A 132 8.92 65.90 28.72
C GLY A 132 10.01 64.99 28.16
N GLN A 133 9.84 64.60 26.90
CA GLN A 133 10.95 64.65 25.94
C GLN A 133 10.41 65.03 24.56
N GLU A 134 10.16 66.33 24.37
CA GLU A 134 10.42 66.92 23.06
C GLU A 134 11.88 66.65 22.72
N GLY A 135 12.11 66.04 21.57
CA GLY A 135 13.44 65.98 20.97
C GLY A 135 13.85 64.59 20.54
N ALA A 136 13.48 64.23 19.31
CA ALA A 136 14.44 63.89 18.25
C ALA A 136 13.72 63.06 17.18
N SER A 137 13.24 63.79 16.17
CA SER A 137 13.37 63.35 14.79
C SER A 137 14.68 62.59 14.60
N LYS A 138 14.60 61.31 14.24
CA LYS A 138 15.61 60.55 13.49
C LYS A 138 15.06 59.16 13.17
N ASP A 139 14.23 59.12 12.14
CA ASP A 139 14.51 58.14 11.09
C ASP A 139 15.79 58.63 10.39
N PRO A 140 16.83 57.80 10.36
CA PRO A 140 17.15 57.26 9.05
C PRO A 140 17.51 55.77 9.13
N MET A 141 16.82 55.01 8.29
CA MET A 141 17.47 54.16 7.29
C MET A 141 18.43 53.09 7.87
N LEU A 142 17.89 51.92 8.23
CA LEU A 142 18.69 50.70 8.23
C LEU A 142 17.81 49.47 8.01
N GLY A 143 18.17 48.64 7.02
CA GLY A 143 17.77 47.24 7.02
C GLY A 143 16.98 46.76 5.81
N GLY A 144 17.40 47.13 4.59
CA GLY A 144 17.20 46.23 3.45
C GLY A 144 17.95 44.92 3.70
N ALA A 145 17.30 43.96 4.34
CA ALA A 145 17.76 42.58 4.51
C ALA A 145 16.53 41.71 4.73
N GLY A 146 16.08 41.03 3.66
CA GLY A 146 14.89 40.17 3.76
C GLY A 146 14.39 39.62 2.43
N LYS A 147 14.97 40.04 1.30
CA LYS A 147 14.61 39.51 -0.02
C LYS A 147 15.54 38.40 -0.53
N ASP A 148 16.73 38.26 0.05
CA ASP A 148 17.72 37.27 -0.42
C ASP A 148 17.68 35.93 0.33
N GLU A 149 17.02 35.84 1.49
CA GLU A 149 16.95 34.60 2.28
C GLU A 149 15.82 33.64 1.83
N LEU A 150 14.84 34.14 1.06
CA LEU A 150 13.70 33.33 0.59
C LEU A 150 13.98 32.53 -0.70
N ALA A 151 15.13 32.74 -1.36
CA ALA A 151 15.51 32.01 -2.58
C ALA A 151 16.37 30.76 -2.31
N GLY A 152 16.96 30.62 -1.12
CA GLY A 152 17.90 29.52 -0.80
C GLY A 152 17.27 28.21 -0.31
N LEU A 153 15.99 28.21 0.06
CA LEU A 153 15.33 27.06 0.71
C LEU A 153 14.53 26.14 -0.22
N VAL A 154 14.46 26.45 -1.52
CA VAL A 154 13.69 25.65 -2.51
C VAL A 154 14.59 24.79 -3.41
N GLY A 155 15.93 24.83 -3.24
CA GLY A 155 16.86 24.26 -4.22
C GLY A 155 18.05 23.47 -3.67
N ALA A 156 17.86 22.53 -2.73
CA ALA A 156 18.94 21.60 -2.37
C ALA A 156 18.42 20.33 -1.64
N GLY A 157 17.79 19.43 -2.38
CA GLY A 157 17.35 18.11 -1.91
C GLY A 157 18.00 16.96 -2.67
N GLY A 158 19.31 17.03 -2.92
CA GLY A 158 20.09 15.97 -3.57
C GLY A 158 21.28 15.57 -2.70
N GLY A 159 21.10 14.56 -1.85
CA GLY A 159 22.10 14.15 -0.85
C GLY A 159 22.08 12.66 -0.55
N VAL A 160 22.23 11.82 -1.58
CA VAL A 160 22.56 10.39 -1.40
C VAL A 160 23.93 10.16 -2.02
N GLN A 161 25.02 10.46 -1.29
CA GLN A 161 26.36 10.00 -1.69
C GLN A 161 27.44 9.97 -0.59
N GLN A 162 27.10 9.83 0.69
CA GLN A 162 28.12 9.81 1.77
C GLN A 162 28.03 8.61 2.73
N VAL A 163 27.70 7.40 2.24
CA VAL A 163 27.78 6.16 3.06
C VAL A 163 28.59 5.07 2.37
N LYS A 164 29.69 5.44 1.68
CA LYS A 164 30.65 4.47 1.14
C LYS A 164 32.10 4.86 1.47
N ALA A 165 32.34 5.12 2.74
CA ALA A 165 33.68 5.27 3.31
C ALA A 165 33.67 4.92 4.80
N ALA A 166 33.12 3.76 5.15
CA ALA A 166 33.24 3.15 6.48
C ALA A 166 32.86 1.66 6.45
N LEU A 167 33.48 0.89 5.54
CA LEU A 167 33.86 -0.52 5.72
C LEU A 167 34.71 -0.97 4.52
#